data_AF-A0AAV2NTW8-F1
#
_entry.id   AF-A0AAV2NTW8-F1
#
_cell.length_a   1.000
_cell.length_b   1.000
_cell.length_c   1.000
_cell.angle_alpha   90.00
_cell.angle_beta   90.00
_cell.angle_gamma   90.00
#
_symmetry.space_group_name_H-M   'P 1'
#
loop_
_entity.id
_entity.type
_entity.pdbx_description
1 polymer ?
#
loop_
_entity_poly.entity_id
_entity_poly.type
_entity_poly.pdbx_seq_one_letter_code
_entity_poly.pdbx_strand_id
1 'polypeptide(L)'
;MQTQKDLDHAAEVLSWNKQLMSMLGLWPFRTNNFIFFINFGYFSFLMILEYLDLFLFIGDLEHVIINLTENMAFSQIFVRMSMLRLYNCQIGEVIEEAMKDFDKMSYKTAEEMKAFITYNAKSKIFVKLLIVFVALTASSYYLTPIIIIFGSGLPKIVINENMTQVIYLLPYRFHLFYAVENMRTYMITYALELPFVFVSGFGQSAADCIMVTLVFHICGQMSVLALRINNINTDLFSCRREMRHVVRMHIRLLRMGRTIEKAFNITLLAHLLGATSLVCILGYQILTNFAKGERGVLVTFLIFQFLVLLILYAHCTVGENLLTESAKICEAFYECHWYDMSMENARMIILCMARSQKPLCLTAGKFTTFCLSTLTDVLKTSMGYLSVLRSFL
;
A
#
# COMPACT_ATOMS: atom_id res chain seq x y z
N MET A 1 19.33 28.65 4.63
CA MET A 1 18.50 28.17 5.75
C MET A 1 17.12 27.72 5.31
N GLN A 2 16.35 28.52 4.56
CA GLN A 2 14.99 28.13 4.13
C GLN A 2 14.95 26.83 3.30
N THR A 3 15.91 26.63 2.40
CA THR A 3 15.91 25.48 1.48
C THR A 3 16.27 24.13 2.13
N GLN A 4 17.09 24.09 3.18
CA GLN A 4 17.34 22.85 3.93
C GLN A 4 16.10 22.46 4.76
N LYS A 5 15.40 23.45 5.32
CA LYS A 5 14.16 23.23 6.07
C LYS A 5 13.09 22.53 5.22
N ASP A 6 13.01 22.87 3.94
CA ASP A 6 12.06 22.23 3.01
C ASP A 6 12.43 20.76 2.74
N LEU A 7 13.73 20.44 2.67
CA LEU A 7 14.23 19.06 2.56
C LEU A 7 14.01 18.26 3.84
N ASP A 8 14.26 18.86 5.01
CA ASP A 8 14.02 18.23 6.31
C ASP A 8 12.52 17.93 6.47
N HIS A 9 11.66 18.87 6.04
CA HIS A 9 10.22 18.66 6.01
C HIS A 9 9.80 17.54 5.04
N ALA A 10 10.48 17.41 3.89
CA ALA A 10 10.26 16.28 2.98
C ALA A 10 10.68 14.94 3.62
N ALA A 11 11.79 14.91 4.36
CA ALA A 11 12.31 13.73 5.04
C ALA A 11 11.40 13.20 6.18
N GLU A 12 10.50 14.04 6.73
CA GLU A 12 9.54 13.64 7.76
C GLU A 12 8.74 12.39 7.38
N VAL A 13 8.46 12.17 6.09
CA VAL A 13 7.73 10.99 5.64
C VAL A 13 8.44 9.68 6.02
N LEU A 14 9.77 9.64 5.98
CA LEU A 14 10.55 8.48 6.42
C LEU A 14 10.46 8.25 7.93
N SER A 15 10.27 9.33 8.71
CA SER A 15 10.05 9.22 10.17
C SER A 15 8.70 8.58 10.50
N TRP A 16 7.65 8.89 9.72
CA TRP A 16 6.34 8.25 9.87
C TRP A 16 6.40 6.77 9.51
N ASN A 17 7.07 6.42 8.41
CA ASN A 17 7.33 5.04 8.05
C ASN A 17 8.10 4.28 9.13
N LYS A 18 9.12 4.92 9.74
CA LYS A 18 9.85 4.37 10.87
C LYS A 18 8.93 4.05 12.03
N GLN A 19 8.02 4.94 12.40
CA GLN A 19 7.07 4.71 13.49
C GLN A 19 6.17 3.50 13.17
N LEU A 20 5.55 3.46 11.99
CA LEU A 20 4.67 2.37 11.56
C LEU A 20 5.39 1.01 11.58
N MET A 21 6.57 0.93 10.96
CA MET A 21 7.33 -0.32 10.90
C MET A 21 7.90 -0.73 12.26
N SER A 22 8.26 0.23 13.13
CA SER A 22 8.79 -0.08 14.47
C SER A 22 7.73 -0.72 15.37
N MET A 23 6.45 -0.34 15.25
CA MET A 23 5.35 -0.96 16.00
C MET A 23 5.20 -2.45 15.71
N LEU A 24 5.56 -2.88 14.49
CA LEU A 24 5.57 -4.29 14.09
C LEU A 24 6.93 -4.99 14.32
N GLY A 25 7.93 -4.28 14.85
CA GLY A 25 9.30 -4.81 14.97
C GLY A 25 10.05 -4.95 13.63
N LEU A 26 9.57 -4.28 12.58
CA LEU A 26 10.03 -4.40 11.19
C LEU A 26 10.93 -3.24 10.72
N TRP A 27 11.29 -2.26 11.56
CA TRP A 27 12.18 -1.19 11.10
C TRP A 27 13.60 -1.72 10.81
N PRO A 28 14.15 -1.55 9.58
CA PRO A 28 15.38 -2.25 9.18
C PRO A 28 16.62 -1.97 10.04
N PHE A 29 16.79 -0.73 10.51
CA PHE A 29 17.95 -0.35 11.32
C PHE A 29 17.84 -0.74 12.80
N ARG A 30 16.65 -1.14 13.26
CA ARG A 30 16.40 -1.57 14.64
C ARG A 30 15.31 -2.62 14.65
N THR A 31 15.62 -3.77 14.08
CA THR A 31 14.68 -4.90 14.01
C THR A 31 14.44 -5.46 15.41
N ASN A 32 13.18 -5.75 15.72
CA ASN A 32 12.80 -6.40 16.96
C ASN A 32 12.03 -7.68 16.65
N ASN A 33 12.77 -8.79 16.59
CA ASN A 33 12.22 -10.09 16.24
C ASN A 33 11.13 -10.54 17.22
N PHE A 34 11.28 -10.25 18.50
CA PHE A 34 10.30 -10.64 19.52
C PHE A 34 8.95 -9.96 19.29
N ILE A 35 8.95 -8.64 19.08
CA ILE A 35 7.74 -7.88 18.75
C ILE A 35 7.12 -8.40 17.45
N PHE A 36 7.93 -8.64 16.42
CA PHE A 36 7.43 -9.17 15.16
C PHE A 36 6.75 -10.53 15.33
N PHE A 37 7.40 -11.50 15.99
CA PHE A 37 6.83 -12.85 16.14
C PHE A 37 5.56 -12.87 16.98
N ILE A 38 5.45 -12.02 18.02
CA ILE A 38 4.21 -11.88 18.78
C ILE A 38 3.08 -11.34 17.89
N ASN A 39 3.30 -10.22 17.21
CA ASN A 39 2.27 -9.60 16.38
C ASN A 39 1.88 -10.50 15.20
N PHE A 40 2.86 -11.06 14.51
CA PHE A 40 2.65 -11.94 13.37
C PHE A 40 2.00 -13.26 13.79
N GLY A 41 2.43 -13.85 14.90
CA GLY A 41 1.84 -15.08 15.45
C GLY A 41 0.39 -14.88 15.90
N TYR A 42 0.11 -13.78 16.60
CA TYR A 42 -1.25 -13.41 17.00
C TYR A 42 -2.16 -13.16 15.80
N PHE A 43 -1.69 -12.39 14.81
CA PHE A 43 -2.44 -12.17 13.56
C PHE A 43 -2.70 -13.48 12.81
N SER A 44 -1.69 -14.35 12.70
CA SER A 44 -1.82 -15.66 12.04
C SER A 44 -2.81 -16.57 12.75
N PHE A 45 -2.80 -16.57 14.09
CA PHE A 45 -3.76 -17.34 14.88
C PHE A 45 -5.20 -16.89 14.63
N LEU A 46 -5.46 -15.59 14.66
CA LEU A 46 -6.80 -15.05 14.39
C LEU A 46 -7.25 -15.30 12.95
N MET A 47 -6.34 -15.18 11.98
CA MET A 47 -6.60 -15.55 10.59
C MET A 47 -7.01 -17.03 10.46
N ILE A 48 -6.39 -17.95 11.21
CA ILE A 48 -6.81 -19.36 11.21
C ILE A 48 -8.24 -19.51 11.77
N LEU A 49 -8.60 -18.79 12.83
CA LEU A 49 -9.96 -18.83 13.39
C LEU A 49 -11.02 -18.27 12.43
N GLU A 50 -10.67 -17.24 11.66
CA GLU A 50 -11.52 -16.66 10.64
C GLU A 50 -11.76 -17.64 9.48
N TYR A 51 -10.70 -18.29 8.98
CA TYR A 51 -10.84 -19.32 7.96
C TYR A 51 -11.64 -20.52 8.46
N LEU A 52 -11.45 -20.91 9.73
CA LEU A 52 -12.25 -21.97 10.34
C LEU A 52 -13.74 -21.61 10.36
N ASP A 53 -14.08 -20.36 10.69
CA ASP A 53 -15.45 -19.87 10.66
C ASP A 53 -16.05 -19.97 9.24
N LEU A 54 -15.30 -19.53 8.22
CA LEU A 54 -15.70 -19.69 6.82
C LEU A 54 -15.97 -21.15 6.44
N PHE A 55 -15.12 -22.09 6.87
CA PHE A 55 -15.30 -23.51 6.58
C PHE A 55 -16.54 -24.11 7.25
N LEU A 56 -16.82 -23.71 8.50
CA LEU A 56 -17.98 -24.22 9.25
C LEU A 56 -19.31 -23.73 8.66
N PHE A 57 -19.35 -22.49 8.18
CA PHE A 57 -20.56 -21.87 7.62
C PHE A 57 -20.62 -21.92 6.09
N ILE A 58 -19.86 -22.80 5.43
CA ILE A 58 -19.77 -22.87 3.97
C ILE A 58 -21.10 -23.18 3.27
N GLY A 59 -22.06 -23.75 4.00
CA GLY A 59 -23.42 -24.03 3.50
C GLY A 59 -24.34 -22.80 3.42
N ASP A 60 -23.97 -21.68 4.04
CA ASP A 60 -24.76 -20.44 4.06
C ASP A 60 -24.05 -19.35 3.24
N LEU A 61 -24.63 -19.05 2.07
CA LEU A 61 -24.05 -18.09 1.13
C LEU A 61 -23.91 -16.68 1.71
N GLU A 62 -24.85 -16.22 2.54
CA GLU A 62 -24.79 -14.88 3.12
C GLU A 62 -23.64 -14.77 4.12
N HIS A 63 -23.47 -15.79 4.96
CA HIS A 63 -22.34 -15.89 5.89
C HIS A 63 -21.00 -16.00 5.16
N VAL A 64 -20.93 -16.82 4.11
CA VAL A 64 -19.74 -16.99 3.27
C VAL A 64 -19.31 -15.67 2.64
N ILE A 65 -20.24 -14.90 2.06
CA ILE A 65 -19.93 -13.62 1.42
C ILE A 65 -19.31 -12.65 2.43
N ILE A 66 -19.86 -12.60 3.65
CA ILE A 66 -19.36 -11.68 4.68
C ILE A 66 -17.99 -12.12 5.20
N ASN A 67 -17.80 -13.41 5.47
CA ASN A 67 -16.50 -13.94 5.89
C ASN A 67 -15.45 -13.75 4.79
N LEU A 68 -15.82 -13.90 3.51
CA LEU A 68 -14.89 -13.73 2.41
C LEU A 68 -14.35 -12.30 2.31
N THR A 69 -15.16 -11.29 2.63
CA THR A 69 -14.71 -9.88 2.71
C THR A 69 -13.53 -9.71 3.66
N GLU A 70 -13.65 -10.25 4.88
CA GLU A 70 -12.61 -10.13 5.91
C GLU A 70 -11.39 -11.00 5.56
N ASN A 71 -11.62 -12.26 5.15
CA ASN A 71 -10.56 -13.22 4.84
C ASN A 71 -9.63 -12.72 3.73
N MET A 72 -10.20 -12.09 2.70
CA MET A 72 -9.45 -11.52 1.59
C MET A 72 -8.62 -10.30 2.00
N ALA A 73 -9.13 -9.48 2.92
CA ALA A 73 -8.41 -8.34 3.46
C ALA A 73 -7.24 -8.81 4.33
N PHE A 74 -7.47 -9.76 5.24
CA PHE A 74 -6.45 -10.23 6.17
C PHE A 74 -5.38 -11.07 5.49
N SER A 75 -5.74 -11.83 4.44
CA SER A 75 -4.76 -12.48 3.56
C SER A 75 -3.79 -11.50 2.91
N GLN A 76 -4.27 -10.35 2.44
CA GLN A 76 -3.39 -9.32 1.87
C GLN A 76 -2.44 -8.77 2.94
N ILE A 77 -2.93 -8.50 4.15
CA ILE A 77 -2.10 -8.03 5.28
C ILE A 77 -1.04 -9.07 5.66
N PHE A 78 -1.41 -10.34 5.71
CA PHE A 78 -0.48 -11.45 5.98
C PHE A 78 0.67 -11.48 4.96
N VAL A 79 0.33 -11.40 3.66
CA VAL A 79 1.33 -11.34 2.58
C VAL A 79 2.21 -10.11 2.73
N ARG A 80 1.64 -8.94 3.01
CA ARG A 80 2.37 -7.66 3.20
C ARG A 80 3.38 -7.75 4.34
N MET A 81 2.98 -8.23 5.51
CA MET A 81 3.87 -8.41 6.66
C MET A 81 4.98 -9.41 6.36
N SER A 82 4.65 -10.52 5.70
CA SER A 82 5.61 -11.56 5.31
C SER A 82 6.66 -11.03 4.33
N MET A 83 6.23 -10.28 3.30
CA MET A 83 7.12 -9.72 2.30
C MET A 83 8.02 -8.61 2.88
N LEU A 84 7.47 -7.73 3.74
CA LEU A 84 8.27 -6.73 4.46
C LEU A 84 9.34 -7.37 5.36
N ARG A 85 9.03 -8.52 5.96
CA ARG A 85 9.99 -9.28 6.76
C ARG A 85 11.07 -9.92 5.89
N LEU A 86 10.67 -10.56 4.78
CA LEU A 86 11.59 -11.26 3.88
C LEU A 86 12.59 -10.31 3.22
N TYR A 87 12.14 -9.13 2.81
CA TYR A 87 12.96 -8.12 2.13
C TYR A 87 13.44 -6.99 3.04
N ASN A 88 13.41 -7.19 4.36
CA ASN A 88 13.65 -6.14 5.33
C ASN A 88 15.03 -5.49 5.21
N CYS A 89 16.07 -6.31 5.01
CA CYS A 89 17.44 -5.86 4.85
C CYS A 89 17.60 -5.02 3.58
N GLN A 90 17.07 -5.49 2.45
CA GLN A 90 17.16 -4.81 1.17
C GLN A 90 16.37 -3.49 1.16
N ILE A 91 15.21 -3.46 1.82
CA ILE A 91 14.47 -2.21 2.06
C ILE A 91 15.31 -1.24 2.90
N GLY A 92 16.02 -1.74 3.92
CA GLY A 92 16.96 -0.96 4.72
C GLY A 92 18.07 -0.32 3.89
N GLU A 93 18.69 -1.07 2.98
CA GLU A 93 19.70 -0.54 2.05
C GLU A 93 19.14 0.57 1.16
N VAL A 94 17.92 0.41 0.64
CA VAL A 94 17.25 1.43 -0.18
C VAL A 94 16.94 2.68 0.65
N ILE A 95 16.49 2.53 1.90
CA ILE A 95 16.24 3.66 2.81
C ILE A 95 17.55 4.39 3.13
N GLU A 96 18.62 3.67 3.42
CA GLU A 96 19.94 4.26 3.71
C GLU A 96 20.43 5.09 2.53
N GLU A 97 20.30 4.56 1.31
CA GLU A 97 20.60 5.30 0.10
C GLU A 97 19.69 6.52 -0.03
N ALA A 98 18.37 6.37 0.14
CA ALA A 98 17.42 7.49 0.01
C ALA A 98 17.71 8.63 1.00
N MET A 99 18.12 8.31 2.24
CA MET A 99 18.44 9.31 3.27
C MET A 99 19.58 10.25 2.85
N LYS A 100 20.52 9.79 2.02
CA LYS A 100 21.65 10.61 1.53
C LYS A 100 21.19 11.75 0.62
N ASP A 101 20.01 11.64 0.00
CA ASP A 101 19.52 12.62 -0.97
C ASP A 101 18.76 13.79 -0.32
N PHE A 102 18.58 13.81 1.00
CA PHE A 102 17.94 14.92 1.74
C PHE A 102 18.94 16.01 2.19
N ASP A 103 20.19 15.93 1.74
CA ASP A 103 21.18 17.00 1.91
C ASP A 103 21.06 18.01 0.76
N LYS A 104 20.98 19.31 1.07
CA LYS A 104 21.02 20.39 0.07
C LYS A 104 22.23 20.30 -0.85
N MET A 105 23.38 19.82 -0.37
CA MET A 105 24.60 19.65 -1.17
C MET A 105 24.43 18.64 -2.31
N SER A 106 23.39 17.82 -2.28
CA SER A 106 23.04 16.88 -3.34
C SER A 106 22.42 17.56 -4.57
N TYR A 107 22.07 18.85 -4.53
CA TYR A 107 21.40 19.58 -5.61
C TYR A 107 22.22 20.78 -6.11
N LYS A 108 22.31 20.93 -7.43
CA LYS A 108 23.07 22.02 -8.07
C LYS A 108 22.20 23.26 -8.30
N THR A 109 20.93 23.06 -8.64
CA THR A 109 20.00 24.14 -8.98
C THR A 109 18.76 24.09 -8.09
N ALA A 110 18.08 25.23 -7.96
CA ALA A 110 16.81 25.30 -7.25
C ALA A 110 15.71 24.48 -7.95
N GLU A 111 15.82 24.32 -9.27
CA GLU A 111 14.90 23.51 -10.07
C GLU A 111 15.01 22.01 -9.73
N GLU A 112 16.23 21.47 -9.66
CA GLU A 112 16.46 20.08 -9.23
C GLU A 112 15.83 19.82 -7.85
N MET A 113 16.11 20.71 -6.88
CA MET A 113 15.60 20.58 -5.52
C MET A 113 14.07 20.67 -5.49
N LYS A 114 13.46 21.59 -6.25
CA LYS A 114 12.01 21.74 -6.34
C LYS A 114 11.35 20.50 -6.95
N ALA A 115 11.94 19.91 -7.98
CA ALA A 115 11.45 18.68 -8.59
C ALA A 115 11.42 17.52 -7.58
N PHE A 116 12.52 17.33 -6.84
CA PHE A 116 12.60 16.30 -5.80
C PHE A 116 11.59 16.51 -4.65
N ILE A 117 11.47 17.74 -4.14
CA ILE A 117 10.54 18.07 -3.05
C ILE A 117 9.09 17.85 -3.48
N THR A 118 8.74 18.16 -4.74
CA THR A 118 7.37 17.98 -5.26
C THR A 118 6.92 16.53 -5.17
N TYR A 119 7.78 15.57 -5.53
CA TYR A 119 7.47 14.15 -5.43
C TYR A 119 7.37 13.65 -3.98
N ASN A 120 8.23 14.15 -3.09
CA ASN A 120 8.13 13.84 -1.66
C ASN A 120 6.86 14.45 -1.04
N ALA A 121 6.43 15.63 -1.47
CA ALA A 121 5.17 16.23 -1.04
C ALA A 121 3.96 15.40 -1.48
N LYS A 122 3.96 14.88 -2.72
CA LYS A 122 2.95 13.90 -3.17
C LYS A 122 2.92 12.67 -2.27
N SER A 123 4.09 12.10 -1.96
CA SER A 123 4.21 10.96 -1.03
C SER A 123 3.57 11.26 0.33
N LYS A 124 3.86 12.42 0.94
CA LYS A 124 3.27 12.82 2.22
C LYS A 124 1.74 12.87 2.18
N ILE A 125 1.16 13.39 1.10
CA ILE A 125 -0.30 13.45 0.93
C ILE A 125 -0.88 12.04 0.89
N PHE A 126 -0.32 11.15 0.05
CA PHE A 126 -0.77 9.76 -0.04
C PHE A 126 -0.64 9.02 1.29
N VAL A 127 0.52 9.10 1.95
CA VAL A 127 0.74 8.46 3.26
C VAL A 127 -0.28 8.94 4.30
N LYS A 128 -0.54 10.26 4.38
CA LYS A 128 -1.57 10.79 5.30
C LYS A 128 -2.97 10.26 4.97
N LEU A 129 -3.37 10.30 3.70
CA LEU A 129 -4.68 9.81 3.27
C LEU A 129 -4.83 8.32 3.61
N LEU A 130 -3.82 7.50 3.30
CA LEU A 130 -3.84 6.06 3.59
C LEU A 130 -3.97 5.80 5.09
N ILE A 131 -3.15 6.43 5.94
CA ILE A 131 -3.23 6.23 7.41
C ILE A 131 -4.60 6.66 7.95
N VAL A 132 -5.12 7.81 7.51
CA VAL A 132 -6.42 8.32 7.98
C VAL A 132 -7.56 7.40 7.58
N PHE A 133 -7.61 6.95 6.33
CA PHE A 133 -8.70 6.07 5.86
C PHE A 133 -8.58 4.63 6.38
N VAL A 134 -7.38 4.12 6.62
CA VAL A 134 -7.17 2.85 7.33
C VAL A 134 -7.69 2.96 8.77
N ALA A 135 -7.31 4.02 9.49
CA ALA A 135 -7.78 4.25 10.85
C ALA A 135 -9.30 4.44 10.91
N LEU A 136 -9.89 5.18 9.95
CA LEU A 136 -11.33 5.37 9.82
C LEU A 136 -12.06 4.04 9.59
N THR A 137 -11.56 3.21 8.68
CA THR A 137 -12.15 1.90 8.38
C THR A 137 -12.08 0.98 9.60
N ALA A 138 -10.90 0.85 10.20
CA ALA A 138 -10.68 0.05 11.41
C ALA A 138 -11.58 0.50 12.57
N SER A 139 -11.71 1.82 12.77
CA SER A 139 -12.60 2.40 13.78
C SER A 139 -14.07 2.14 13.46
N SER A 140 -14.47 2.22 12.18
CA SER A 140 -15.86 1.96 11.78
C SER A 140 -16.29 0.52 12.05
N TYR A 141 -15.45 -0.47 11.72
CA TYR A 141 -15.68 -1.88 12.04
C TYR A 141 -15.85 -2.11 13.55
N TYR A 142 -14.97 -1.50 14.33
CA TYR A 142 -15.04 -1.61 15.79
C TYR A 142 -16.28 -0.86 16.34
N LEU A 143 -16.65 0.31 15.84
CA LEU A 143 -17.76 1.08 16.40
C LEU A 143 -19.15 0.58 15.97
N THR A 144 -19.28 -0.08 14.82
CA THR A 144 -20.60 -0.51 14.30
C THR A 144 -21.41 -1.35 15.28
N PRO A 145 -20.88 -2.43 15.92
CA PRO A 145 -21.65 -3.20 16.89
C PRO A 145 -22.11 -2.39 18.09
N ILE A 146 -21.26 -1.47 18.58
CA ILE A 146 -21.60 -0.58 19.69
C ILE A 146 -22.77 0.35 19.30
N ILE A 147 -22.70 0.98 18.13
CA ILE A 147 -23.74 1.88 17.63
C ILE A 147 -25.07 1.15 17.47
N ILE A 148 -25.06 -0.10 16.97
CA ILE A 148 -26.26 -0.93 16.83
C ILE A 148 -26.86 -1.24 18.21
N ILE A 149 -26.04 -1.65 19.18
CA ILE A 149 -26.49 -1.96 20.55
C ILE A 149 -27.12 -0.73 21.22
N PHE A 150 -26.54 0.46 21.08
CA PHE A 150 -27.09 1.68 21.67
C PHE A 150 -28.29 2.24 20.92
N GLY A 151 -28.35 2.07 19.60
CA GLY A 151 -29.43 2.61 18.76
C GLY A 151 -30.69 1.76 18.74
N SER A 152 -30.56 0.45 18.51
CA SER A 152 -31.70 -0.47 18.37
C SER A 152 -31.80 -1.49 19.50
N GLY A 153 -30.92 -1.43 20.50
CA GLY A 153 -30.79 -2.47 21.53
C GLY A 153 -30.05 -3.69 21.02
N LEU A 154 -29.85 -4.70 21.89
CA LEU A 154 -29.25 -5.96 21.47
C LEU A 154 -30.12 -6.65 20.41
N PRO A 155 -29.56 -7.09 19.27
CA PRO A 155 -30.30 -7.86 18.28
C PRO A 155 -30.91 -9.11 18.92
N LYS A 156 -32.20 -9.35 18.69
CA LYS A 156 -32.92 -10.52 19.20
C LYS A 156 -33.46 -11.33 18.04
N ILE A 157 -33.11 -12.61 17.97
CA ILE A 157 -33.78 -13.56 17.07
C ILE A 157 -34.88 -14.25 17.86
N VAL A 158 -36.09 -14.25 17.30
CA VAL A 158 -37.20 -15.06 17.80
C VAL A 158 -37.05 -16.46 17.19
N ILE A 159 -36.63 -17.43 17.99
CA ILE A 159 -36.42 -18.82 17.53
C ILE A 159 -37.74 -19.61 17.60
N ASN A 160 -38.61 -19.28 18.56
CA ASN A 160 -39.98 -19.79 18.71
C ASN A 160 -40.83 -18.68 19.38
N GLU A 161 -42.17 -18.77 19.35
CA GLU A 161 -43.11 -17.80 19.95
C GLU A 161 -42.77 -17.42 21.42
N ASN A 162 -42.05 -18.29 22.14
CA ASN A 162 -41.63 -18.08 23.54
C ASN A 162 -40.12 -17.92 23.77
N MET A 163 -39.25 -18.01 22.75
CA MET A 163 -37.79 -17.94 22.93
C MET A 163 -37.14 -16.88 22.05
N THR A 164 -36.74 -15.78 22.69
CA THR A 164 -35.87 -14.75 22.09
C THR A 164 -34.42 -15.00 22.50
N GLN A 165 -33.54 -15.31 21.54
CA GLN A 165 -32.11 -15.37 21.78
C GLN A 165 -31.46 -14.03 21.42
N VAL A 166 -30.64 -13.52 22.33
CA VAL A 166 -29.86 -12.30 22.16
C VAL A 166 -28.59 -12.63 21.37
N ILE A 167 -28.34 -11.91 20.27
CA ILE A 167 -27.07 -12.02 19.54
C ILE A 167 -26.12 -10.92 19.96
N TYR A 168 -24.90 -11.30 20.27
CA TYR A 168 -23.79 -10.37 20.48
C TYR A 168 -22.98 -10.26 19.18
N LEU A 169 -23.04 -9.10 18.53
CA LEU A 169 -22.28 -8.84 17.30
C LEU A 169 -20.84 -8.43 17.65
N LEU A 170 -19.85 -9.16 17.13
CA LEU A 170 -18.43 -8.83 17.31
C LEU A 170 -17.92 -7.97 16.14
N PRO A 171 -16.88 -7.14 16.36
CA PRO A 171 -16.24 -6.34 15.31
C PRO A 171 -15.72 -7.17 14.14
N TYR A 172 -15.14 -8.33 14.43
CA TYR A 172 -14.58 -9.25 13.45
C TYR A 172 -15.15 -10.65 13.67
N ARG A 173 -15.26 -11.43 12.60
CA ARG A 173 -15.82 -12.79 12.66
C ARG A 173 -14.71 -13.82 12.85
N PHE A 174 -14.35 -14.06 14.10
CA PHE A 174 -13.48 -15.17 14.47
C PHE A 174 -14.30 -16.31 15.06
N HIS A 175 -13.95 -17.55 14.71
CA HIS A 175 -14.55 -18.70 15.37
C HIS A 175 -14.18 -18.72 16.86
N LEU A 176 -15.19 -18.73 17.73
CA LEU A 176 -15.03 -18.82 19.18
C LEU A 176 -15.32 -20.23 19.68
N PHE A 177 -14.40 -20.79 20.47
CA PHE A 177 -14.58 -22.09 21.12
C PHE A 177 -15.48 -22.05 22.36
N TYR A 178 -16.08 -20.91 22.67
CA TYR A 178 -16.98 -20.71 23.80
C TYR A 178 -18.19 -19.87 23.39
N ALA A 179 -19.33 -20.11 24.04
CA ALA A 179 -20.56 -19.37 23.77
C ALA A 179 -20.54 -17.99 24.44
N VAL A 180 -20.90 -16.94 23.69
CA VAL A 180 -21.06 -15.57 24.21
C VAL A 180 -22.52 -15.40 24.63
N GLU A 181 -22.83 -15.80 25.87
CA GLU A 181 -24.21 -15.78 26.38
C GLU A 181 -24.50 -14.55 27.25
N ASN A 182 -23.46 -13.94 27.83
CA ASN A 182 -23.59 -12.86 28.81
C ASN A 182 -22.82 -11.59 28.39
N MET A 183 -23.27 -10.44 28.88
CA MET A 183 -22.59 -9.16 28.63
C MET A 183 -21.13 -9.15 29.11
N ARG A 184 -20.82 -9.86 30.20
CA ARG A 184 -19.44 -9.98 30.71
C ARG A 184 -18.52 -10.71 29.72
N THR A 185 -18.95 -11.86 29.21
CA THR A 185 -18.19 -12.63 28.21
C THR A 185 -18.04 -11.86 26.90
N TYR A 186 -19.09 -11.12 26.51
CA TYR A 186 -19.03 -10.22 25.36
C TYR A 186 -17.95 -9.14 25.53
N MET A 187 -17.99 -8.37 26.64
CA MET A 187 -17.01 -7.31 26.88
C MET A 187 -15.57 -7.81 26.96
N ILE A 188 -15.34 -8.99 27.53
CA ILE A 188 -14.01 -9.61 27.58
C ILE A 188 -13.54 -9.98 26.16
N THR A 189 -14.38 -10.66 25.37
CA THR A 189 -14.06 -11.06 24.00
C THR A 189 -13.76 -9.84 23.14
N TYR A 190 -14.61 -8.83 23.25
CA TYR A 190 -14.47 -7.56 22.57
C TYR A 190 -13.13 -6.87 22.90
N ALA A 191 -12.74 -6.84 24.18
CA ALA A 191 -11.44 -6.29 24.59
C ALA A 191 -10.25 -7.12 24.10
N LEU A 192 -10.39 -8.44 23.97
CA LEU A 192 -9.35 -9.34 23.45
C LEU A 192 -9.13 -9.18 21.94
N GLU A 193 -10.13 -8.68 21.21
CA GLU A 193 -10.01 -8.35 19.77
C GLU A 193 -9.40 -6.96 19.53
N LEU A 194 -9.36 -6.07 20.53
CA LEU A 194 -8.83 -4.72 20.37
C LEU A 194 -7.38 -4.69 19.82
N PRO A 195 -6.43 -5.52 20.29
CA PRO A 195 -5.07 -5.54 19.75
C PRO A 195 -5.03 -5.85 18.25
N PHE A 196 -5.95 -6.68 17.76
CA PHE A 196 -6.01 -7.07 16.35
C PHE A 196 -6.19 -5.87 15.42
N VAL A 197 -7.05 -4.91 15.80
CA VAL A 197 -7.27 -3.66 15.08
C VAL A 197 -5.95 -2.91 14.83
N PHE A 198 -5.08 -2.87 15.83
CA PHE A 198 -3.79 -2.20 15.72
C PHE A 198 -2.82 -3.00 14.86
N VAL A 199 -2.71 -4.31 15.07
CA VAL A 199 -1.81 -5.16 14.29
C VAL A 199 -2.18 -5.15 12.81
N SER A 200 -3.45 -5.28 12.48
CA SER A 200 -3.95 -5.24 11.10
C SER A 200 -3.75 -3.86 10.47
N GLY A 201 -4.12 -2.79 11.18
CA GLY A 201 -3.96 -1.41 10.71
C GLY A 201 -2.50 -1.01 10.45
N PHE A 202 -1.59 -1.35 11.37
CA PHE A 202 -0.16 -1.13 11.19
C PHE A 202 0.42 -2.04 10.11
N GLY A 203 0.02 -3.32 10.06
CA GLY A 203 0.45 -4.29 9.05
C GLY A 203 0.16 -3.82 7.63
N GLN A 204 -1.06 -3.32 7.42
CA GLN A 204 -1.51 -2.71 6.17
C GLN A 204 -0.72 -1.44 5.86
N SER A 205 -0.72 -0.48 6.79
CA SER A 205 -0.17 0.86 6.56
C SER A 205 1.34 0.84 6.37
N ALA A 206 2.07 0.00 7.10
CA ALA A 206 3.53 -0.07 7.02
C ALA A 206 4.01 -0.43 5.61
N ALA A 207 3.35 -1.40 4.95
CA ALA A 207 3.74 -1.85 3.61
C ALA A 207 3.40 -0.83 2.53
N ASP A 208 2.18 -0.27 2.56
CA ASP A 208 1.75 0.70 1.55
C ASP A 208 2.54 2.00 1.66
N CYS A 209 2.70 2.54 2.88
CA CYS A 209 3.34 3.82 3.08
C CYS A 209 4.82 3.80 2.68
N ILE A 210 5.55 2.73 3.01
CA ILE A 210 6.98 2.65 2.68
C ILE A 210 7.18 2.45 1.18
N MET A 211 6.32 1.68 0.52
CA MET A 211 6.34 1.52 -0.93
C MET A 211 6.08 2.85 -1.63
N VAL A 212 5.00 3.55 -1.28
CA VAL A 212 4.66 4.88 -1.83
C VAL A 212 5.83 5.85 -1.65
N THR A 213 6.42 5.84 -0.45
CA THR A 213 7.54 6.74 -0.10
C THR A 213 8.77 6.47 -0.95
N LEU A 214 9.23 5.23 -1.01
CA LEU A 214 10.45 4.87 -1.72
C LEU A 214 10.29 5.03 -3.24
N VAL A 215 9.12 4.71 -3.79
CA VAL A 215 8.88 4.86 -5.23
C VAL A 215 8.83 6.34 -5.61
N PHE A 216 8.10 7.19 -4.88
CA PHE A 216 8.11 8.62 -5.17
C PHE A 216 9.47 9.27 -4.94
N HIS A 217 10.27 8.78 -3.99
CA HIS A 217 11.66 9.20 -3.84
C HIS A 217 12.45 8.95 -5.13
N ILE A 218 12.35 7.74 -5.70
CA ILE A 218 12.98 7.40 -6.96
C ILE A 218 12.45 8.25 -8.10
N CYS A 219 11.13 8.48 -8.20
CA CYS A 219 10.56 9.37 -9.22
C CYS A 219 11.15 10.78 -9.13
N GLY A 220 11.28 11.33 -7.92
CA GLY A 220 11.91 12.62 -7.70
C GLY A 220 13.37 12.65 -8.13
N GLN A 221 14.14 11.62 -7.79
CA GLN A 221 15.55 11.51 -8.19
C GLN A 221 15.73 11.24 -9.69
N MET A 222 14.81 10.51 -10.33
CA MET A 222 14.81 10.34 -11.80
C MET A 222 14.51 11.67 -12.50
N SER A 223 13.58 12.47 -11.96
CA SER A 223 13.31 13.81 -12.48
C SER A 223 14.54 14.72 -12.38
N VAL A 224 15.26 14.68 -11.25
CA VAL A 224 16.54 15.38 -11.07
C VAL A 224 17.60 14.88 -12.06
N LEU A 225 17.68 13.57 -12.26
CA LEU A 225 18.61 12.96 -13.21
C LEU A 225 18.31 13.43 -14.65
N ALA A 226 17.04 13.49 -15.06
CA ALA A 226 16.65 14.00 -16.37
C ALA A 226 17.09 15.46 -16.56
N LEU A 227 16.86 16.33 -15.58
CA LEU A 227 17.34 17.72 -15.60
C LEU A 227 18.86 17.82 -15.73
N ARG A 228 19.60 16.93 -15.06
CA ARG A 228 21.06 16.88 -15.16
C ARG A 228 21.53 16.45 -16.53
N ILE A 229 20.87 15.46 -17.13
CA ILE A 229 21.19 14.97 -18.47
C ILE A 229 20.98 16.07 -19.51
N ASN A 230 19.86 16.78 -19.44
CA ASN A 230 19.53 17.86 -20.38
C ASN A 230 20.51 19.04 -20.29
N ASN A 231 21.11 19.25 -19.13
CA ASN A 231 22.07 20.34 -18.88
C ASN A 231 23.53 19.89 -18.86
N ILE A 232 23.88 18.72 -19.46
CA ILE A 232 25.28 18.29 -19.56
C ILE A 232 26.04 19.26 -20.46
N ASN A 233 27.11 19.86 -19.93
CA ASN A 233 28.03 20.68 -20.69
C ASN A 233 28.83 19.81 -21.71
N THR A 234 29.01 20.32 -22.92
CA THR A 234 29.78 19.70 -24.01
C THR A 234 31.31 19.91 -23.86
N ASP A 235 31.76 20.82 -22.99
CA ASP A 235 33.18 21.06 -22.70
C ASP A 235 33.90 19.78 -22.23
N LEU A 236 35.02 19.43 -22.87
CA LEU A 236 35.71 18.14 -22.76
C LEU A 236 35.99 17.66 -21.32
N PHE A 237 36.53 18.52 -20.45
CA PHE A 237 36.92 18.15 -19.08
C PHE A 237 35.74 18.08 -18.10
N SER A 238 34.78 18.99 -18.21
CA SER A 238 33.59 19.00 -17.35
C SER A 238 32.63 17.88 -17.76
N CYS A 239 32.44 17.67 -19.07
CA CYS A 239 31.60 16.63 -19.65
C CYS A 239 31.94 15.23 -19.09
N ARG A 240 33.23 14.86 -19.05
CA ARG A 240 33.64 13.52 -18.55
C ARG A 240 33.29 13.30 -17.08
N ARG A 241 33.44 14.33 -16.24
CA ARG A 241 33.13 14.26 -14.81
C ARG A 241 31.63 14.18 -14.58
N GLU A 242 30.88 15.05 -15.26
CA GLU A 242 29.42 15.13 -15.18
C GLU A 242 28.77 13.85 -15.68
N MET A 243 29.22 13.33 -16.82
CA MET A 243 28.74 12.09 -17.38
C MET A 243 28.96 10.91 -16.43
N ARG A 244 30.15 10.80 -15.83
CA ARG A 244 30.42 9.76 -14.83
C ARG A 244 29.47 9.86 -13.63
N HIS A 245 29.12 11.07 -13.21
CA HIS A 245 28.19 11.29 -12.11
C HIS A 245 26.76 10.88 -12.50
N VAL A 246 26.28 11.33 -13.67
CA VAL A 246 24.97 10.97 -14.25
C VAL A 246 24.81 9.45 -14.39
N VAL A 247 25.81 8.76 -14.95
CA VAL A 247 25.77 7.30 -15.13
C VAL A 247 25.72 6.57 -13.79
N ARG A 248 26.51 7.00 -12.80
CA ARG A 248 26.48 6.42 -11.45
C ARG A 248 25.12 6.62 -10.77
N MET A 249 24.56 7.82 -10.89
CA MET A 249 23.25 8.16 -10.37
C MET A 249 22.17 7.29 -11.04
N HIS A 250 22.19 7.16 -12.36
CA HIS A 250 21.26 6.30 -13.09
C HIS A 250 21.35 4.83 -12.63
N ILE A 251 22.57 4.27 -12.53
CA ILE A 251 22.77 2.88 -12.06
C ILE A 251 22.25 2.70 -10.63
N ARG A 252 22.51 3.65 -9.74
CA ARG A 252 22.03 3.64 -8.35
C ARG A 252 20.49 3.61 -8.31
N LEU A 253 19.82 4.50 -9.05
CA LEU A 253 18.36 4.56 -9.09
C LEU A 253 17.74 3.30 -9.71
N LEU A 254 18.33 2.76 -10.77
CA LEU A 254 17.91 1.48 -11.35
C LEU A 254 18.04 0.32 -10.36
N ARG A 255 19.09 0.31 -9.53
CA ARG A 255 19.27 -0.70 -8.49
C ARG A 255 18.19 -0.57 -7.42
N MET A 256 18.00 0.62 -6.87
CA MET A 256 16.97 0.89 -5.86
C MET A 256 15.58 0.50 -6.38
N GLY A 257 15.22 0.90 -7.60
CA GLY A 257 13.92 0.59 -8.19
C GLY A 257 13.68 -0.90 -8.40
N ARG A 258 14.69 -1.64 -8.87
CA ARG A 258 14.61 -3.11 -8.99
C ARG A 258 14.48 -3.80 -7.64
N THR A 259 15.16 -3.31 -6.61
CA THR A 259 15.05 -3.84 -5.25
C THR A 259 13.64 -3.65 -4.70
N ILE A 260 13.06 -2.45 -4.87
CA ILE A 260 11.66 -2.17 -4.47
C ILE A 260 10.71 -3.07 -5.26
N GLU A 261 10.85 -3.15 -6.58
CA GLU A 261 9.97 -3.98 -7.41
C GLU A 261 10.02 -5.45 -6.95
N LYS A 262 11.20 -5.98 -6.67
CA LYS A 262 11.35 -7.35 -6.15
C LYS A 262 10.73 -7.53 -4.76
N ALA A 263 10.83 -6.52 -3.89
CA ALA A 263 10.29 -6.58 -2.53
C ALA A 263 8.75 -6.52 -2.49
N PHE A 264 8.13 -5.83 -3.47
CA PHE A 264 6.68 -5.59 -3.47
C PHE A 264 5.92 -6.33 -4.58
N ASN A 265 6.56 -7.06 -5.49
CA ASN A 265 5.86 -7.70 -6.61
C ASN A 265 4.76 -8.70 -6.21
N ILE A 266 5.01 -9.56 -5.22
CA ILE A 266 4.02 -10.52 -4.70
C ILE A 266 2.94 -9.79 -3.91
N THR A 267 3.33 -8.76 -3.13
CA THR A 267 2.37 -7.90 -2.42
C THR A 267 1.41 -7.22 -3.39
N LEU A 268 1.90 -6.68 -4.51
CA LEU A 268 1.09 -6.07 -5.55
C LEU A 268 0.21 -7.08 -6.29
N LEU A 269 0.68 -8.32 -6.49
CA LEU A 269 -0.15 -9.39 -7.03
C LEU A 269 -1.32 -9.74 -6.11
N ALA A 270 -1.03 -9.96 -4.82
CA ALA A 270 -2.05 -10.22 -3.82
C ALA A 270 -3.05 -9.07 -3.72
N HIS A 271 -2.56 -7.82 -3.80
CA HIS A 271 -3.41 -6.64 -3.83
C HIS A 271 -4.27 -6.55 -5.09
N LEU A 272 -3.74 -6.87 -6.28
CA LEU A 272 -4.51 -6.85 -7.53
C LEU A 272 -5.69 -7.83 -7.48
N LEU A 273 -5.41 -9.08 -7.10
CA LEU A 273 -6.43 -10.13 -6.99
C LEU A 273 -7.44 -9.80 -5.89
N GLY A 274 -6.94 -9.41 -4.72
CA GLY A 274 -7.77 -9.08 -3.57
C GLY A 274 -8.57 -7.80 -3.73
N ALA A 275 -8.08 -6.77 -4.41
CA ALA A 275 -8.86 -5.57 -4.69
C ALA A 275 -9.98 -5.86 -5.70
N THR A 276 -9.72 -6.68 -6.73
CA THR A 276 -10.72 -7.07 -7.72
C THR A 276 -11.91 -7.78 -7.07
N SER A 277 -11.63 -8.69 -6.14
CA SER A 277 -12.66 -9.42 -5.41
C SER A 277 -13.33 -8.55 -4.33
N LEU A 278 -12.57 -7.77 -3.55
CA LEU A 278 -13.14 -6.92 -2.51
C LEU A 278 -14.09 -5.87 -3.10
N VAL A 279 -13.74 -5.24 -4.22
CA VAL A 279 -14.60 -4.25 -4.89
C VAL A 279 -15.94 -4.86 -5.29
N CYS A 280 -15.97 -6.11 -5.79
CA CYS A 280 -17.22 -6.75 -6.18
C CYS A 280 -18.03 -7.24 -4.97
N ILE A 281 -17.38 -7.85 -3.97
CA ILE A 281 -18.06 -8.37 -2.76
C ILE A 281 -18.63 -7.22 -1.93
N LEU A 282 -17.86 -6.16 -1.69
CA LEU A 282 -18.34 -4.97 -0.98
C LEU A 282 -19.44 -4.26 -1.77
N GLY A 283 -19.32 -4.18 -3.10
CA GLY A 283 -20.38 -3.67 -3.96
C GLY A 283 -21.69 -4.45 -3.79
N TYR A 284 -21.62 -5.78 -3.73
CA TYR A 284 -22.78 -6.65 -3.49
C TYR A 284 -23.37 -6.43 -2.09
N GLN A 285 -22.53 -6.35 -1.06
CA GLN A 285 -22.96 -6.09 0.31
C GLN A 285 -23.65 -4.73 0.43
N ILE A 286 -23.11 -3.68 -0.20
CA ILE A 286 -23.72 -2.35 -0.22
C ILE A 286 -25.12 -2.40 -0.86
N LEU A 287 -25.26 -3.04 -2.02
CA LEU A 287 -26.56 -3.15 -2.71
C LEU A 287 -27.59 -3.94 -1.89
N THR A 288 -27.18 -5.06 -1.32
CA THR A 288 -28.06 -5.94 -0.52
C THR A 288 -28.53 -5.25 0.76
N ASN A 289 -27.60 -4.64 1.52
CA ASN A 289 -27.94 -3.94 2.76
C ASN A 289 -28.79 -2.70 2.50
N PHE A 290 -28.55 -2.00 1.38
CA PHE A 290 -29.39 -0.88 0.97
C PHE A 290 -30.83 -1.33 0.68
N ALA A 291 -31.01 -2.46 -0.01
CA ALA A 291 -32.33 -3.03 -0.29
C ALA A 291 -33.05 -3.51 0.99
N LYS A 292 -32.32 -4.10 1.94
CA LYS A 292 -32.85 -4.51 3.26
C LYS A 292 -33.16 -3.34 4.20
N GLY A 293 -32.70 -2.12 3.89
CA GLY A 293 -32.89 -0.94 4.74
C GLY A 293 -31.96 -0.88 5.97
N GLU A 294 -30.91 -1.70 6.01
CA GLU A 294 -29.97 -1.82 7.12
C GLU A 294 -28.91 -0.72 7.11
N ARG A 295 -29.30 0.49 7.57
CA ARG A 295 -28.44 1.69 7.50
C ARG A 295 -27.19 1.62 8.37
N GLY A 296 -27.19 0.80 9.43
CA GLY A 296 -26.11 0.74 10.43
C GLY A 296 -24.79 0.17 9.90
N VAL A 297 -24.85 -0.88 9.07
CA VAL A 297 -23.66 -1.56 8.52
C VAL A 297 -23.25 -0.96 7.17
N LEU A 298 -24.20 -0.35 6.45
CA LEU A 298 -23.99 0.27 5.13
C LEU A 298 -22.85 1.30 5.11
N VAL A 299 -22.76 2.15 6.14
CA VAL A 299 -21.72 3.18 6.23
C VAL A 299 -20.32 2.56 6.32
N THR A 300 -20.17 1.48 7.10
CA THR A 300 -18.90 0.76 7.26
C THR A 300 -18.44 0.13 5.95
N PHE A 301 -19.35 -0.49 5.19
CA PHE A 301 -19.02 -1.03 3.87
C PHE A 301 -18.67 0.05 2.85
N LEU A 302 -19.32 1.22 2.88
CA LEU A 302 -18.97 2.36 2.03
C LEU A 302 -17.58 2.92 2.34
N ILE A 303 -17.25 3.06 3.63
CA ILE A 303 -15.92 3.50 4.07
C ILE A 303 -14.86 2.49 3.60
N PHE A 304 -15.13 1.18 3.75
CA PHE A 304 -14.19 0.15 3.33
C PHE A 304 -14.03 0.11 1.80
N GLN A 305 -15.13 0.21 1.04
CA GLN A 305 -15.10 0.31 -0.41
C GLN A 305 -14.24 1.49 -0.87
N PHE A 306 -14.41 2.65 -0.22
CA PHE A 306 -13.60 3.82 -0.51
C PHE A 306 -12.12 3.58 -0.20
N LEU A 307 -11.79 2.95 0.94
CA LEU A 307 -10.41 2.60 1.29
C LEU A 307 -9.76 1.70 0.23
N VAL A 308 -10.45 0.63 -0.20
CA VAL A 308 -9.92 -0.30 -1.21
C VAL A 308 -9.63 0.42 -2.52
N LEU A 309 -10.55 1.27 -2.98
CA LEU A 309 -10.38 2.07 -4.20
C LEU A 309 -9.26 3.11 -4.04
N LEU A 310 -9.13 3.75 -2.88
CA LEU A 310 -8.08 4.71 -2.60
C LEU A 310 -6.69 4.07 -2.64
N ILE A 311 -6.52 2.90 -2.02
CA ILE A 311 -5.26 2.14 -2.04
C ILE A 311 -4.95 1.76 -3.49
N LEU A 312 -5.90 1.18 -4.22
CA LEU A 312 -5.69 0.76 -5.61
C LEU A 312 -5.29 1.95 -6.49
N TYR A 313 -6.00 3.08 -6.38
CA TYR A 313 -5.69 4.31 -7.10
C TYR A 313 -4.29 4.85 -6.74
N ALA A 314 -3.93 4.88 -5.46
CA ALA A 314 -2.63 5.33 -5.00
C ALA A 314 -1.50 4.47 -5.59
N HIS A 315 -1.62 3.14 -5.54
CA HIS A 315 -0.62 2.22 -6.06
C HIS A 315 -0.47 2.34 -7.59
N CYS A 316 -1.57 2.42 -8.33
CA CYS A 316 -1.55 2.61 -9.78
C CYS A 316 -0.94 3.97 -10.16
N THR A 317 -1.27 5.04 -9.43
CA THR A 317 -0.68 6.38 -9.65
C THR A 317 0.82 6.38 -9.37
N VAL A 318 1.25 5.75 -8.28
CA VAL A 318 2.68 5.62 -7.94
C VAL A 318 3.44 4.85 -9.04
N GLY A 319 2.87 3.74 -9.52
CA GLY A 319 3.45 2.96 -10.61
C GLY A 319 3.51 3.72 -11.94
N GLU A 320 2.46 4.48 -12.29
CA GLU A 320 2.41 5.32 -13.48
C GLU A 320 3.49 6.41 -13.46
N ASN A 321 3.66 7.09 -12.32
CA ASN A 321 4.70 8.11 -12.17
C ASN A 321 6.10 7.50 -12.31
N LEU A 322 6.34 6.29 -11.76
CA LEU A 322 7.63 5.61 -11.90
C LEU A 322 7.91 5.25 -13.36
N LEU A 323 6.91 4.71 -14.06
CA LEU A 323 7.02 4.36 -15.48
C LEU A 323 7.33 5.61 -16.32
N THR A 324 6.59 6.69 -16.08
CA THR A 324 6.73 7.98 -16.78
C THR A 324 8.10 8.61 -16.53
N GLU A 325 8.51 8.77 -15.28
CA GLU A 325 9.81 9.39 -14.97
C GLU A 325 10.98 8.53 -15.43
N SER A 326 10.86 7.20 -15.40
CA SER A 326 11.90 6.33 -15.94
C SER A 326 11.99 6.38 -17.47
N ALA A 327 10.86 6.59 -18.18
CA ALA A 327 10.86 6.72 -19.64
C ALA A 327 11.49 8.05 -20.09
N LYS A 328 11.24 9.15 -19.36
CA LYS A 328 11.84 10.47 -19.61
C LYS A 328 13.37 10.46 -19.59
N ILE A 329 14.00 9.53 -18.87
CA ILE A 329 15.47 9.40 -18.89
C ILE A 329 15.97 9.07 -20.30
N CYS A 330 15.24 8.26 -21.08
CA CYS A 330 15.61 7.94 -22.45
C CYS A 330 15.55 9.17 -23.35
N GLU A 331 14.48 9.95 -23.22
CA GLU A 331 14.27 11.21 -23.94
C GLU A 331 15.37 12.22 -23.58
N ALA A 332 15.68 12.38 -22.30
CA ALA A 332 16.75 13.28 -21.85
C ALA A 332 18.11 12.94 -22.48
N PHE A 333 18.48 11.66 -22.51
CA PHE A 333 19.73 11.24 -23.17
C PHE A 333 19.71 11.46 -24.69
N TYR A 334 18.54 11.39 -25.32
CA TYR A 334 18.40 11.66 -26.75
C TYR A 334 18.52 13.16 -27.05
N GLU A 335 17.93 14.00 -26.21
CA GLU A 335 17.91 15.46 -26.37
C GLU A 335 19.21 16.16 -25.98
N CYS A 336 20.05 15.52 -25.15
CA CYS A 336 21.36 16.10 -24.84
C CYS A 336 22.21 16.20 -26.12
N HIS A 337 23.08 17.22 -26.22
CA HIS A 337 23.94 17.46 -27.39
C HIS A 337 25.09 16.43 -27.52
N TRP A 338 24.78 15.13 -27.44
CA TRP A 338 25.73 14.02 -27.41
C TRP A 338 26.57 13.91 -28.69
N TYR A 339 26.06 14.43 -29.81
CA TYR A 339 26.75 14.48 -31.10
C TYR A 339 27.90 15.51 -31.12
N ASP A 340 27.88 16.49 -30.21
CA ASP A 340 28.96 17.48 -30.03
C ASP A 340 30.00 17.04 -28.97
N MET A 341 29.80 15.88 -28.34
CA MET A 341 30.68 15.37 -27.30
C MET A 341 31.82 14.49 -27.87
N SER A 342 32.83 14.21 -27.05
CA SER A 342 33.88 13.27 -27.42
C SER A 342 33.31 11.87 -27.73
N MET A 343 34.00 11.11 -28.61
CA MET A 343 33.56 9.77 -29.01
C MET A 343 33.38 8.80 -27.81
N GLU A 344 34.20 8.93 -26.76
CA GLU A 344 34.06 8.13 -25.53
C GLU A 344 32.73 8.43 -24.82
N ASN A 345 32.38 9.71 -24.68
CA ASN A 345 31.16 10.14 -24.00
C ASN A 345 29.91 9.82 -24.84
N ALA A 346 29.95 10.08 -26.16
CA ALA A 346 28.85 9.76 -27.07
C ALA A 346 28.50 8.26 -27.04
N ARG A 347 29.50 7.38 -27.09
CA ARG A 347 29.29 5.91 -26.97
C ARG A 347 28.62 5.53 -25.65
N MET A 348 29.01 6.17 -24.54
CA MET A 348 28.41 5.90 -23.24
C MET A 348 26.95 6.37 -23.16
N ILE A 349 26.61 7.53 -23.74
CA ILE A 349 25.23 8.00 -23.83
C ILE A 349 24.38 7.04 -24.66
N ILE A 350 24.89 6.53 -25.79
CA ILE A 350 24.18 5.53 -26.60
C ILE A 350 23.85 4.27 -25.78
N LEU A 351 24.81 3.78 -24.97
CA LEU A 351 24.56 2.66 -24.06
C LEU A 351 23.49 3.00 -23.00
N CYS A 352 23.53 4.23 -22.46
CA CYS A 352 22.52 4.70 -21.52
C CYS A 352 21.13 4.81 -22.15
N MET A 353 21.02 5.36 -23.37
CA MET A 353 19.77 5.39 -24.15
C MET A 353 19.20 3.99 -24.34
N ALA A 354 20.02 3.06 -24.87
CA ALA A 354 19.61 1.67 -25.07
C ALA A 354 19.14 1.00 -23.77
N ARG A 355 19.78 1.31 -22.63
CA ARG A 355 19.32 0.84 -21.33
C ARG A 355 18.00 1.49 -20.91
N SER A 356 17.83 2.80 -21.09
CA SER A 356 16.66 3.57 -20.65
C SER A 356 15.39 3.22 -21.42
N GLN A 357 15.49 2.65 -22.62
CA GLN A 357 14.34 2.11 -23.37
C GLN A 357 13.55 1.03 -22.61
N LYS A 358 14.15 0.41 -21.58
CA LYS A 358 13.45 -0.47 -20.63
C LYS A 358 13.20 0.29 -19.32
N PRO A 359 12.06 0.99 -19.19
CA PRO A 359 11.78 1.78 -18.00
C PRO A 359 11.63 0.90 -16.76
N LEU A 360 11.89 1.49 -15.59
CA LEU A 360 11.49 0.90 -14.31
C LEU A 360 9.96 0.92 -14.22
N CYS A 361 9.40 -0.19 -13.77
CA CYS A 361 7.99 -0.31 -13.50
C CYS A 361 7.77 -1.20 -12.28
N LEU A 362 6.63 -1.01 -11.60
CA LEU A 362 6.17 -1.95 -10.60
C LEU A 362 5.36 -3.04 -11.29
N THR A 363 5.53 -4.31 -10.91
CA THR A 363 4.74 -5.41 -11.48
C THR A 363 3.96 -6.15 -10.42
N ALA A 364 2.76 -6.62 -10.78
CA ALA A 364 2.01 -7.59 -10.00
C ALA A 364 2.49 -8.99 -10.38
N GLY A 365 3.40 -9.55 -9.58
CA GLY A 365 3.90 -10.92 -9.76
C GLY A 365 4.49 -11.23 -11.14
N LYS A 366 5.05 -10.23 -11.83
CA LYS A 366 5.54 -10.33 -13.22
C LYS A 366 4.46 -10.58 -14.30
N PHE A 367 3.18 -10.62 -13.94
CA PHE A 367 2.08 -10.82 -14.89
C PHE A 367 1.67 -9.54 -15.61
N THR A 368 1.54 -8.45 -14.85
CA THR A 368 1.13 -7.14 -15.38
C THR A 368 1.89 -6.01 -14.68
N THR A 369 2.00 -4.88 -15.36
CA THR A 369 2.56 -3.65 -14.81
C THR A 369 1.50 -2.92 -14.00
N PHE A 370 1.84 -2.41 -12.81
CA PHE A 370 0.91 -1.62 -12.00
C PHE A 370 0.85 -0.18 -12.54
N CYS A 371 -0.22 0.17 -13.26
CA CYS A 371 -0.40 1.48 -13.89
C CYS A 371 -1.88 1.89 -13.94
N LEU A 372 -2.21 3.07 -14.47
CA LEU A 372 -3.60 3.55 -14.54
C LEU A 372 -4.49 2.70 -15.48
N SER A 373 -3.90 2.04 -16.49
CA SER A 373 -4.62 1.07 -17.32
C SER A 373 -5.11 -0.11 -16.47
N THR A 374 -4.26 -0.64 -15.59
CA THR A 374 -4.61 -1.75 -14.69
C THR A 374 -5.72 -1.40 -13.71
N LEU A 375 -5.76 -0.16 -13.22
CA LEU A 375 -6.90 0.32 -12.42
C LEU A 375 -8.22 0.16 -13.20
N THR A 376 -8.22 0.55 -14.48
CA THR A 376 -9.41 0.45 -15.34
C THR A 376 -9.81 -1.01 -15.55
N ASP A 377 -8.83 -1.89 -15.77
CA ASP A 377 -9.07 -3.32 -15.96
C ASP A 377 -9.67 -3.96 -14.70
N VAL A 378 -9.11 -3.67 -13.52
CA VAL A 378 -9.63 -4.14 -12.22
C VAL A 378 -11.06 -3.68 -12.00
N LEU A 379 -11.38 -2.41 -12.27
CA LEU A 379 -12.74 -1.89 -12.10
C LEU A 379 -13.71 -2.60 -13.06
N LYS A 380 -13.34 -2.79 -14.33
CA LYS A 380 -14.19 -3.50 -15.30
C LYS A 380 -14.44 -4.95 -14.88
N THR A 381 -13.41 -5.68 -14.47
CA THR A 381 -13.56 -7.07 -14.03
C THR A 381 -14.39 -7.18 -12.75
N SER A 382 -14.17 -6.28 -11.79
CA SER A 382 -14.93 -6.24 -10.54
C SER A 382 -16.42 -5.96 -10.80
N MET A 383 -16.73 -5.01 -11.70
CA MET A 383 -18.11 -4.72 -12.09
C MET A 383 -18.77 -5.90 -12.81
N GLY A 384 -18.02 -6.62 -13.67
CA GLY A 384 -18.49 -7.85 -14.29
C GLY A 384 -18.84 -8.92 -13.25
N TYR A 385 -17.98 -9.16 -12.27
CA TYR A 385 -18.26 -10.09 -11.17
C TYR A 385 -19.42 -9.62 -10.28
N LEU A 386 -19.54 -8.31 -10.03
CA LEU A 386 -20.68 -7.75 -9.29
C LEU A 386 -22.00 -8.00 -10.03
N SER A 387 -22.03 -7.84 -11.36
CA SER A 387 -23.23 -8.16 -12.15
C SER A 387 -23.63 -9.62 -12.04
N VAL A 388 -22.66 -10.55 -12.00
CA VAL A 388 -22.93 -11.97 -11.77
C VAL A 388 -23.43 -12.20 -10.34
N LEU A 389 -22.79 -11.65 -9.32
CA LEU A 389 -23.23 -11.78 -7.93
C LEU A 389 -24.65 -11.24 -7.72
N ARG A 390 -24.99 -10.12 -8.37
CA ARG A 390 -26.33 -9.55 -8.35
C ARG A 390 -27.39 -10.45 -8.98
N SER A 391 -27.04 -11.38 -9.88
CA SER A 391 -28.02 -12.33 -10.42
C SER A 391 -28.49 -13.38 -9.40
N PHE A 392 -27.81 -13.48 -8.26
CA PHE A 392 -28.20 -14.33 -7.12
C PHE A 392 -29.04 -13.57 -6.07
N LEU A 393 -29.23 -12.25 -6.22
CA LEU A 393 -30.25 -11.45 -5.51
C LEU A 393 -31.60 -11.64 -6.20
#